data_AF-A0A409WEF7-F1
#
_entry.id   AF-A0A409WEF7-F1
#
_cell.length_a   1.000
_cell.length_b   1.000
_cell.length_c   1.000
_cell.angle_alpha   90.00
_cell.angle_beta   90.00
_cell.angle_gamma   90.00
#
_symmetry.space_group_name_H-M   'P 1'
#
loop_
_entity.id
_entity.type
_entity.pdbx_description
1 polymer ?
#
loop_
_entity_poly.entity_id
_entity_poly.type
_entity_poly.pdbx_seq_one_letter_code
_entity_poly.pdbx_strand_id
1 'polypeptide(L)'
;MTGPNPGFYSLQNIQSHGIITAQTNSGISMPGEIVKTDRDANSLFPEQSKLVVSQSSDGLYSFRNLSTRMWIGTGLDKDGNPAVVWTMAQHLWNVEPVGPGYWSISVPGATDSFWYDNVVVGDTCSEILLKGDKTLVQCKWFFIAA
;
A
#
# COMPACT_ATOMS: atom_id res chain seq x y z
N MET A 1 17.40 -5.61 -10.91
CA MET A 1 16.81 -6.45 -9.85
C MET A 1 15.34 -6.62 -10.18
N THR A 2 14.82 -7.85 -10.13
CA THR A 2 13.39 -8.14 -10.32
C THR A 2 12.60 -7.67 -9.09
N GLY A 3 11.32 -7.34 -9.26
CA GLY A 3 10.45 -6.99 -8.14
C GLY A 3 10.21 -8.20 -7.20
N PRO A 4 9.39 -8.03 -6.14
CA PRO A 4 9.08 -9.12 -5.22
C PRO A 4 8.42 -10.30 -5.95
N ASN A 5 8.67 -11.53 -5.50
CA ASN A 5 7.99 -12.70 -6.02
C ASN A 5 6.49 -12.64 -5.64
N PRO A 6 5.57 -13.13 -6.48
CA PRO A 6 4.18 -13.31 -6.09
C PRO A 6 4.04 -14.15 -4.81
N GLY A 7 3.08 -13.81 -3.95
CA GLY A 7 2.91 -14.48 -2.66
C GLY A 7 2.07 -13.69 -1.66
N PHE A 8 2.13 -14.11 -0.39
CA PHE A 8 1.46 -13.44 0.72
C PHE A 8 2.45 -12.53 1.45
N TYR A 9 2.06 -11.28 1.66
CA TYR A 9 2.92 -10.29 2.28
C TYR A 9 2.15 -9.36 3.21
N SER A 10 2.84 -8.87 4.23
CA SER A 10 2.53 -7.60 4.87
C SER A 10 3.41 -6.52 4.25
N LEU A 11 2.79 -5.42 3.81
CA LEU A 11 3.50 -4.27 3.26
C LEU A 11 3.70 -3.23 4.36
N GLN A 12 4.96 -2.97 4.69
CA GLN A 12 5.32 -2.03 5.76
C GLN A 12 6.04 -0.81 5.20
N ASN A 13 5.65 0.38 5.63
CA ASN A 13 6.39 1.60 5.30
C ASN A 13 7.68 1.70 6.13
N ILE A 14 8.80 2.10 5.52
CA ILE A 14 10.09 2.18 6.23
C ILE A 14 10.13 3.30 7.29
N GLN A 15 9.40 4.40 7.08
CA GLN A 15 9.46 5.58 7.95
C GLN A 15 8.53 5.40 9.15
N SER A 16 7.29 5.01 8.91
CA SER A 16 6.28 4.92 9.96
C SER A 16 6.31 3.58 10.69
N HIS A 17 6.90 2.55 10.08
CA HIS A 17 6.75 1.15 10.45
C HIS A 17 5.30 0.64 10.43
N GLY A 18 4.38 1.42 9.88
CA GLY A 18 2.98 1.05 9.70
C GLY A 18 2.81 0.00 8.61
N ILE A 19 1.91 -0.95 8.85
CA ILE A 19 1.55 -2.01 7.91
C ILE A 19 0.21 -1.69 7.28
N ILE A 20 0.11 -1.88 5.96
CA ILE A 20 -1.15 -1.73 5.23
C ILE A 20 -2.21 -2.67 5.81
N THR A 21 -3.36 -2.12 6.18
CA THR A 21 -4.47 -2.89 6.73
C THR A 21 -5.82 -2.42 6.19
N ALA A 22 -6.73 -3.37 5.99
CA ALA A 22 -8.13 -3.12 5.66
C ALA A 22 -9.01 -2.96 6.92
N GLN A 23 -8.41 -2.90 8.11
CA GLN A 23 -9.13 -2.70 9.36
C GLN A 23 -8.33 -1.82 10.31
N THR A 24 -9.04 -0.90 10.95
CA THR A 24 -8.52 -0.04 12.02
C THR A 24 -9.49 -0.07 13.21
N ASN A 25 -9.20 0.71 14.25
CA ASN A 25 -10.10 0.87 15.39
C ASN A 25 -11.48 1.47 15.02
N SER A 26 -11.62 2.11 13.86
CA SER A 26 -12.92 2.60 13.37
C SER A 26 -13.74 1.53 12.64
N GLY A 27 -13.19 0.35 12.40
CA GLY A 27 -13.85 -0.76 11.69
C GLY A 27 -13.09 -1.25 10.47
N ILE A 28 -13.76 -2.13 9.71
CA ILE A 28 -13.27 -2.66 8.42
C ILE A 28 -13.51 -1.62 7.34
N SER A 29 -12.52 -1.39 6.48
CA SER A 29 -12.61 -0.44 5.39
C SER A 29 -13.61 -0.87 4.31
N MET A 30 -14.18 0.11 3.62
CA MET A 30 -15.11 -0.07 2.51
C MET A 30 -14.48 0.34 1.17
N PRO A 31 -14.99 -0.15 0.02
CA PRO A 31 -14.54 0.32 -1.29
C PRO A 31 -14.69 1.84 -1.43
N GLY A 32 -13.66 2.50 -1.97
CA GLY A 32 -13.56 3.95 -2.09
C GLY A 32 -12.84 4.62 -0.92
N GLU A 33 -12.72 3.95 0.23
CA GLU A 33 -11.97 4.51 1.35
C GLU A 33 -10.45 4.44 1.11
N ILE A 34 -9.74 5.41 1.67
CA ILE A 34 -8.28 5.52 1.57
C ILE A 34 -7.65 4.32 2.29
N VAL A 35 -6.65 3.71 1.64
CA VAL A 35 -5.83 2.68 2.24
C VAL A 35 -5.01 3.29 3.36
N LYS A 36 -4.97 2.62 4.50
CA LYS A 36 -4.26 3.09 5.68
C LYS A 36 -3.17 2.11 6.09
N THR A 37 -2.13 2.66 6.72
CA THR A 37 -1.16 1.91 7.50
C THR A 37 -1.50 2.03 8.98
N ASP A 38 -1.18 1.01 9.77
CA ASP A 38 -1.23 1.08 11.24
C ASP A 38 -0.02 0.31 11.81
N ARG A 39 0.66 0.88 12.81
CA ARG A 39 1.87 0.29 13.42
C ARG A 39 1.58 -1.00 14.17
N ASP A 40 0.37 -1.14 14.71
CA ASP A 40 -0.03 -2.30 15.52
C ASP A 40 -0.87 -3.29 14.70
N ALA A 41 -1.05 -3.03 13.40
CA ALA A 41 -1.96 -3.79 12.52
C ALA A 41 -1.70 -5.29 12.52
N ASN A 42 -0.43 -5.71 12.50
CA ASN A 42 -0.09 -7.13 12.45
C ASN A 42 -0.44 -7.86 13.76
N SER A 43 -0.47 -7.16 14.89
CA SER A 43 -0.88 -7.73 16.18
C SER A 43 -2.39 -7.67 16.37
N LEU A 44 -3.03 -6.56 15.98
CA LEU A 44 -4.45 -6.31 16.23
C LEU A 44 -5.35 -6.94 15.14
N PHE A 45 -4.90 -6.89 13.89
CA PHE A 45 -5.67 -7.25 12.69
C PHE A 45 -4.83 -8.12 11.73
N PRO A 46 -4.29 -9.27 12.16
CA PRO A 46 -3.31 -10.05 11.39
C PRO A 46 -3.84 -10.48 10.02
N GLU A 47 -5.12 -10.82 9.90
CA GLU A 47 -5.69 -11.29 8.63
C GLU A 47 -6.04 -10.15 7.68
N GLN A 48 -6.42 -8.99 8.21
CA GLN A 48 -6.71 -7.77 7.45
C GLN A 48 -5.43 -7.01 7.06
N SER A 49 -4.27 -7.42 7.59
CA SER A 49 -2.95 -6.84 7.30
C SER A 49 -2.13 -7.67 6.31
N LYS A 50 -2.73 -8.71 5.73
CA LYS A 50 -2.11 -9.59 4.72
C LYS A 50 -2.64 -9.29 3.33
N LEU A 51 -1.72 -9.16 2.39
CA LEU A 51 -2.00 -8.94 0.97
C LEU A 51 -1.54 -10.14 0.15
N VAL A 52 -2.39 -10.56 -0.78
CA VAL A 52 -1.99 -11.38 -1.93
C VAL A 52 -1.37 -10.45 -2.95
N VAL A 53 -0.07 -10.63 -3.19
CA VAL A 53 0.70 -9.92 -4.21
C VAL A 53 0.79 -10.83 -5.43
N SER A 54 0.33 -10.34 -6.58
CA SER A 54 0.39 -11.05 -7.85
C SER A 54 1.10 -10.21 -8.90
N GLN A 55 1.78 -10.86 -9.84
CA GLN A 55 2.45 -10.21 -10.95
C GLN A 55 1.79 -10.61 -12.27
N SER A 56 1.53 -9.63 -13.13
CA SER A 56 1.04 -9.86 -14.49
C SER A 56 2.16 -10.34 -15.42
N SER A 57 1.80 -10.80 -16.62
CA SER A 57 2.76 -11.13 -17.68
C SER A 57 3.71 -9.98 -18.03
N ASP A 58 3.23 -8.75 -17.88
CA ASP A 58 3.93 -7.53 -18.27
C ASP A 58 4.77 -6.96 -17.11
N GLY A 59 4.87 -7.71 -16.00
CA GLY A 59 5.68 -7.35 -14.84
C GLY A 59 5.02 -6.38 -13.87
N LEU A 60 3.75 -5.98 -14.10
CA LEU A 60 2.98 -5.13 -13.20
C LEU A 60 2.40 -5.93 -12.04
N TYR A 61 2.15 -5.26 -10.92
CA TYR A 61 1.72 -5.90 -9.68
C TYR A 61 0.28 -5.54 -9.31
N SER A 62 -0.43 -6.49 -8.72
CA SER A 62 -1.69 -6.24 -8.03
C SER A 62 -1.61 -6.65 -6.57
N PHE A 63 -2.37 -5.95 -5.74
CA PHE A 63 -2.42 -6.15 -4.31
C PHE A 63 -3.87 -6.37 -3.92
N ARG A 64 -4.16 -7.52 -3.31
CA ARG A 64 -5.50 -7.86 -2.82
C ARG A 64 -5.44 -8.18 -1.34
N ASN A 65 -6.30 -7.57 -0.54
CA ASN A 65 -6.44 -7.97 0.85
C ASN A 65 -6.91 -9.43 0.95
N LEU A 66 -6.25 -10.21 1.79
CA LEU A 66 -6.53 -11.64 1.93
C LEU A 66 -7.94 -11.89 2.48
N SER A 67 -8.34 -11.13 3.50
CA SER A 67 -9.59 -11.29 4.23
C SER A 67 -10.77 -10.62 3.51
N THR A 68 -10.69 -9.31 3.26
CA THR A 68 -11.80 -8.53 2.68
C THR A 68 -11.94 -8.73 1.19
N ARG A 69 -10.96 -9.34 0.53
CA ARG A 69 -10.91 -9.57 -0.92
C ARG A 69 -10.87 -8.31 -1.79
N MET A 70 -10.82 -7.12 -1.18
CA MET A 70 -10.66 -5.84 -1.86
C MET A 70 -9.27 -5.71 -2.47
N TRP A 71 -9.19 -5.00 -3.58
CA TRP A 71 -7.94 -4.64 -4.25
C TRP A 71 -7.49 -3.25 -3.80
N ILE A 72 -6.21 -2.96 -4.01
CA ILE A 72 -5.69 -1.60 -3.86
C ILE A 72 -5.67 -0.93 -5.23
N GLY A 73 -6.33 0.22 -5.35
CA GLY A 73 -6.43 1.02 -6.56
C GLY A 73 -6.23 2.52 -6.31
N THR A 74 -6.57 3.33 -7.31
CA THR A 74 -6.45 4.78 -7.27
C THR A 74 -7.81 5.44 -7.01
N GLY A 75 -7.83 6.50 -6.22
CA GLY A 75 -9.01 7.32 -5.96
C GLY A 75 -8.64 8.73 -5.55
N LEU A 76 -9.55 9.41 -4.87
CA LEU A 76 -9.36 10.75 -4.33
C LEU A 76 -9.60 10.75 -2.83
N ASP A 77 -8.87 11.58 -2.09
CA ASP A 77 -9.20 11.90 -0.70
C ASP A 77 -10.39 12.87 -0.61
N LYS A 78 -10.79 13.21 0.61
CA LYS A 78 -11.89 14.16 0.89
C LYS A 78 -11.65 15.58 0.34
N ASP A 79 -10.39 15.95 0.12
CA ASP A 79 -9.96 17.25 -0.35
C ASP A 79 -9.73 17.26 -1.88
N GLY A 80 -9.96 16.12 -2.54
CA GLY A 80 -9.80 15.94 -3.99
C GLY A 80 -8.37 15.63 -4.42
N ASN A 81 -7.46 15.30 -3.51
CA ASN A 81 -6.09 14.91 -3.85
C ASN A 81 -6.03 13.43 -4.25
N PRO A 82 -5.16 13.05 -5.20
CA PRO A 82 -4.92 11.65 -5.56
C PRO A 82 -4.51 10.79 -4.36
N ALA A 83 -5.20 9.67 -4.17
CA ALA A 83 -4.99 8.75 -3.05
C ALA A 83 -4.98 7.29 -3.49
N VAL A 84 -4.41 6.46 -2.63
CA VAL A 84 -4.50 4.99 -2.74
C VAL A 84 -5.75 4.55 -1.99
N VAL A 85 -6.65 3.84 -2.65
CA VAL A 85 -7.97 3.48 -2.09
C VAL A 85 -8.25 1.98 -2.21
N TRP A 86 -9.13 1.46 -1.36
CA TRP A 86 -9.67 0.12 -1.51
C TRP A 86 -10.68 0.07 -2.66
N THR A 87 -10.63 -0.97 -3.48
CA THR A 87 -11.51 -1.13 -4.66
C THR A 87 -12.02 -2.57 -4.77
N MET A 88 -13.11 -2.77 -5.53
CA MET A 88 -13.59 -4.12 -5.88
C MET A 88 -13.00 -4.65 -7.18
N ALA A 89 -12.39 -3.77 -8.00
CA ALA A 89 -11.76 -4.12 -9.26
C ALA A 89 -10.24 -4.13 -9.11
N GLN A 90 -9.59 -5.10 -9.75
CA GLN A 90 -8.13 -5.19 -9.78
C GLN A 90 -7.54 -3.93 -10.43
N HIS A 91 -6.50 -3.40 -9.79
CA HIS A 91 -5.65 -2.36 -10.34
C HIS A 91 -4.21 -2.87 -10.41
N LEU A 92 -3.46 -2.39 -11.41
CA LEU A 92 -2.08 -2.79 -11.64
C LEU A 92 -1.13 -1.63 -11.31
N TRP A 93 0.03 -1.96 -10.77
CA TRP A 93 1.00 -1.02 -10.22
C TRP A 93 2.41 -1.35 -10.69
N ASN A 94 3.24 -0.32 -10.84
CA ASN A 94 4.69 -0.47 -10.96
C ASN A 94 5.30 -0.70 -9.58
N VAL A 95 6.17 -1.70 -9.46
CA VAL A 95 6.97 -1.95 -8.25
C VAL A 95 8.43 -1.98 -8.63
N GLU A 96 9.16 -0.93 -8.23
CA GLU A 96 10.55 -0.74 -8.62
C GLU A 96 11.47 -0.86 -7.39
N PRO A 97 12.62 -1.54 -7.50
CA PRO A 97 13.60 -1.56 -6.42
C PRO A 97 14.26 -0.18 -6.28
N VAL A 98 14.23 0.37 -5.07
CA VAL A 98 14.92 1.64 -4.72
C VAL A 98 16.16 1.42 -3.85
N GLY A 99 16.36 0.20 -3.37
CA GLY A 99 17.59 -0.26 -2.75
C GLY A 99 17.46 -1.69 -2.22
N PRO A 100 18.43 -2.18 -1.42
CA PRO A 100 18.42 -3.55 -0.93
C PRO A 100 17.21 -3.83 -0.04
N GLY A 101 16.24 -4.57 -0.56
CA GLY A 101 15.08 -5.04 0.18
C GLY A 101 13.96 -4.02 0.39
N TYR A 102 13.96 -2.88 -0.30
CA TYR A 102 12.83 -1.94 -0.27
C TYR A 102 12.48 -1.43 -1.68
N TRP A 103 11.20 -1.16 -1.88
CA TRP A 103 10.60 -0.89 -3.19
C TRP A 103 9.76 0.39 -3.17
N SER A 104 9.60 1.00 -4.35
CA SER A 104 8.64 2.07 -4.59
C SER A 104 7.41 1.56 -5.32
N ILE A 105 6.27 2.01 -4.79
CA ILE A 105 4.87 1.91 -5.23
C ILE A 105 4.42 2.92 -6.30
N SER A 106 4.14 2.65 -7.58
CA SER A 106 3.62 3.74 -8.46
C SER A 106 2.60 3.36 -9.51
N VAL A 107 1.82 4.36 -9.95
CA VAL A 107 0.87 4.21 -11.06
C VAL A 107 1.62 3.95 -12.36
N PRO A 108 1.26 2.92 -13.15
CA PRO A 108 1.91 2.64 -14.42
C PRO A 108 1.84 3.83 -15.38
N GLY A 109 2.99 4.21 -15.95
CA GLY A 109 3.08 5.33 -16.89
C GLY A 109 3.08 6.73 -16.25
N ALA A 110 2.88 6.84 -14.93
CA ALA A 110 3.01 8.11 -14.22
C ALA A 110 4.46 8.34 -13.75
N THR A 111 4.99 9.53 -13.99
CA THR A 111 6.34 9.92 -13.54
C THR A 111 6.40 10.34 -12.08
N ASP A 112 5.24 10.67 -11.50
CA ASP A 112 5.10 11.44 -10.26
C ASP A 112 3.85 11.01 -9.45
N SER A 113 3.57 9.72 -9.35
CA SER A 113 2.46 9.20 -8.54
C SER A 113 2.88 7.94 -7.78
N PHE A 114 3.57 8.17 -6.67
CA PHE A 114 4.09 7.16 -5.77
C PHE A 114 3.23 7.00 -4.53
N TRP A 115 3.08 5.76 -4.03
CA TRP A 115 2.47 5.48 -2.74
C TRP A 115 3.29 6.16 -1.64
N TYR A 116 2.68 7.16 -1.00
CA TYR A 116 3.27 7.98 0.03
C TYR A 116 2.50 7.81 1.33
N ASP A 117 3.18 7.32 2.36
CA ASP A 117 2.59 7.19 3.70
C ASP A 117 2.53 8.55 4.40
N ASN A 118 1.32 9.11 4.52
CA ASN A 118 1.08 10.44 5.05
C ASN A 118 1.02 10.43 6.59
N VAL A 119 2.20 10.26 7.20
CA VAL A 119 2.34 10.21 8.65
C VAL A 119 2.01 11.55 9.29
N VAL A 120 1.01 11.55 10.16
CA VAL A 120 0.69 12.66 11.06
C VAL A 120 1.31 12.37 12.42
N VAL A 121 2.02 13.34 12.98
CA VAL A 121 2.68 13.18 14.29
C VAL A 121 1.64 12.95 15.37
N GLY A 122 1.79 11.85 16.12
CA GLY A 122 0.89 11.46 17.20
C GLY A 122 -0.11 10.38 16.82
N ASP A 123 -0.33 10.14 15.53
CA ASP A 123 -1.24 9.09 15.06
C ASP A 123 -0.51 7.75 14.89
N THR A 124 -1.17 6.67 15.28
CA THR A 124 -0.72 5.29 15.02
C THR A 124 -1.09 4.82 13.62
N CYS A 125 -2.08 5.49 13.01
CA CYS A 125 -2.62 5.20 11.71
C CYS A 125 -2.28 6.32 10.73
N SER A 126 -1.99 5.99 9.47
CA SER A 126 -1.63 6.96 8.43
C SER A 126 -2.30 6.63 7.12
N GLU A 127 -2.66 7.64 6.35
CA GLU A 127 -3.30 7.49 5.04
C GLU A 127 -2.25 7.37 3.94
N ILE A 128 -2.52 6.55 2.92
CA ILE A 128 -1.62 6.41 1.77
C ILE A 128 -2.14 7.28 0.63
N LEU A 129 -1.37 8.33 0.33
CA LEU A 129 -1.64 9.25 -0.77
C LEU A 129 -0.77 8.93 -1.99
N LEU A 130 -1.08 9.55 -3.12
CA LEU A 130 -0.21 9.52 -4.31
C LEU A 130 0.56 10.84 -4.40
N LYS A 131 1.90 10.79 -4.38
CA LYS A 131 2.77 11.98 -4.47
C LYS A 131 3.86 11.87 -5.52
N GLY A 132 4.40 13.02 -5.92
CA GLY A 132 5.35 13.16 -7.03
C GLY A 132 6.82 12.82 -6.78
N ASP A 133 7.22 12.54 -5.54
CA ASP A 133 8.64 12.38 -5.21
C ASP A 133 8.94 11.02 -4.60
N LYS A 134 9.56 10.14 -5.41
CA LYS A 134 10.00 8.80 -4.99
C LYS A 134 11.21 8.79 -4.05
N THR A 135 11.92 9.91 -3.91
CA THR A 135 13.12 9.99 -3.06
C THR A 135 12.75 10.06 -1.58
N LEU A 136 11.53 10.49 -1.28
CA LEU A 136 10.97 10.55 0.06
C LEU A 136 11.00 9.17 0.72
N VAL A 137 11.41 9.14 1.98
CA VAL A 137 11.48 7.90 2.76
C VAL A 137 10.10 7.28 2.96
N GLN A 138 9.04 8.09 3.01
CA GLN A 138 7.64 7.68 3.06
C GLN A 138 7.17 6.94 1.80
N CYS A 139 7.93 6.97 0.69
CA CYS A 139 7.61 6.26 -0.55
C CYS A 139 8.26 4.88 -0.64
N LYS A 140 8.94 4.42 0.43
CA LYS A 140 9.72 3.19 0.45
C LYS A 140 9.02 2.14 1.32
N TRP A 141 8.84 0.96 0.73
CA TRP A 141 8.02 -0.12 1.30
C TRP A 141 8.82 -1.41 1.40
N PHE A 142 8.65 -2.12 2.51
CA PHE A 142 9.09 -3.50 2.69
C PHE A 142 7.97 -4.47 2.32
N PHE A 143 8.36 -5.55 1.65
CA PHE A 143 7.52 -6.71 1.41
C PHE A 143 7.94 -7.80 2.39
N ILE A 144 7.21 -7.92 3.49
CA ILE A 144 7.50 -8.91 4.55
C ILE A 144 6.65 -10.14 4.27
N ALA A 145 7.26 -11.29 4.02
CA ALA A 145 6.52 -12.53 3.76
C ALA A 145 5.63 -12.88 4.97
N ALA A 146 4.37 -13.24 4.70
CA ALA A 146 3.34 -13.51 5.70
C ALA A 146 2.94 -14.99 5.80
#